data_AF-A0A8T3AUW3-F1
#
_entry.id   AF-A0A8T3AUW3-F1
#
_cell.length_a   1.000
_cell.length_b   1.000
_cell.length_c   1.000
_cell.angle_alpha   90.00
_cell.angle_beta   90.00
_cell.angle_gamma   90.00
#
_symmetry.space_group_name_H-M   'P 1'
#
loop_
_entity.id
_entity.type
_entity.pdbx_description
1 polymer ?
#
loop_
_entity_poly.entity_id
_entity_poly.type
_entity_poly.pdbx_seq_one_letter_code
_entity_poly.pdbx_strand_id
1 'polypeptide(L)' 'MNRAELASEEVLRRDIPWETYMTTKLISGTGLQLLRRYDNKSESQHAALLDDDGPAYVGVFVNILRDISRKKR' A
#
# COMPACT_ATOMS: atom_id res chain seq x y z
N MET A 1 20.31 -16.57 2.40
CA MET A 1 19.21 -15.67 2.03
C MET A 1 18.60 -16.16 0.73
N ASN A 2 17.30 -16.45 0.73
CA ASN A 2 16.56 -16.95 -0.42
C ASN A 2 16.40 -15.84 -1.47
N ARG A 3 16.47 -16.17 -2.76
CA ARG A 3 16.33 -15.20 -3.86
C ARG A 3 15.00 -14.43 -3.82
N ALA A 4 13.94 -15.03 -3.29
CA ALA A 4 12.64 -14.38 -3.12
C ALA A 4 12.62 -13.37 -1.94
N GLU A 5 13.39 -13.61 -0.88
CA GLU A 5 13.54 -12.66 0.23
C GLU A 5 14.28 -11.40 -0.23
N LEU A 6 15.37 -11.57 -1.01
CA LEU A 6 16.11 -10.47 -1.62
C LEU A 6 15.22 -9.60 -2.52
N ALA A 7 14.29 -10.22 -3.27
CA ALA A 7 13.33 -9.51 -4.10
C ALA A 7 12.27 -8.75 -3.26
N SER A 8 11.87 -9.30 -2.11
CA SER A 8 10.86 -8.68 -1.25
C SER A 8 11.42 -7.44 -0.56
N GLU A 9 12.63 -7.51 -0.01
CA GLU A 9 13.29 -6.36 0.59
C GLU A 9 13.55 -5.24 -0.42
N GLU A 10 13.96 -5.58 -1.65
CA GLU A 10 14.18 -4.59 -2.71
C GLU A 10 12.87 -3.88 -3.08
N VAL A 11 11.76 -4.62 -3.17
CA VAL A 11 10.44 -4.04 -3.46
C VAL A 11 9.97 -3.13 -2.33
N LEU A 12 10.17 -3.54 -1.07
CA LEU A 12 9.75 -2.77 0.11
C LEU A 12 10.54 -1.47 0.29
N ARG A 13 11.75 -1.36 -0.27
CA ARG A 13 12.57 -0.13 -0.22
C ARG A 13 12.26 0.86 -1.34
N ARG A 14 11.38 0.51 -2.28
CA ARG A 14 11.05 1.41 -3.39
C ARG A 14 10.18 2.54 -2.88
N ASP A 15 10.56 3.75 -3.24
CA ASP A 15 9.69 4.91 -3.10
C ASP A 15 8.51 4.77 -4.06
N ILE A 16 7.29 4.83 -3.52
CA ILE A 16 6.07 4.70 -4.31
C ILE A 16 5.43 6.09 -4.43
N PRO A 17 5.20 6.61 -5.66
CA PRO A 17 4.62 7.93 -5.86
C PRO A 17 3.09 7.89 -5.67
N TRP A 18 2.62 7.72 -4.44
CA TRP A 18 1.21 7.56 -4.10
C TRP A 18 0.33 8.72 -4.60
N GLU A 19 0.84 9.94 -4.60
CA GLU A 19 0.19 11.14 -5.12
C GLU A 19 -0.15 11.00 -6.60
N THR A 20 0.75 10.41 -7.40
CA THR A 20 0.52 10.15 -8.82
C THR A 20 -0.61 9.13 -9.01
N TYR A 21 -0.73 8.16 -8.11
CA TYR A 21 -1.86 7.21 -8.15
C TYR A 21 -3.17 7.89 -7.76
N MET A 22 -3.14 8.90 -6.90
CA MET A 22 -4.33 9.68 -6.59
C MET A 22 -4.75 10.53 -7.79
N THR A 23 -3.81 11.26 -8.42
CA THR A 23 -4.12 12.13 -9.58
C THR A 23 -4.63 11.33 -10.78
N THR A 24 -4.13 10.11 -10.97
CA THR A 24 -4.59 9.19 -12.03
C THR A 24 -5.85 8.40 -11.65
N LYS A 25 -6.50 8.75 -10.53
CA LYS A 25 -7.73 8.13 -9.99
C LYS A 25 -7.62 6.63 -9.73
N LEU A 26 -6.41 6.14 -9.42
CA LEU A 26 -6.18 4.77 -8.97
C LEU A 26 -6.40 4.61 -7.47
N ILE A 27 -6.23 5.68 -6.69
CA ILE A 27 -6.53 5.71 -5.25
C ILE A 27 -7.40 6.92 -4.91
N SER A 28 -8.25 6.80 -3.89
CA SER A 28 -9.03 7.93 -3.36
C SER A 28 -8.18 8.81 -2.43
N GLY A 29 -8.62 10.05 -2.16
CA GLY A 29 -7.94 10.93 -1.20
C GLY A 29 -7.89 10.36 0.22
N THR A 30 -8.94 9.65 0.65
CA THR A 30 -8.94 8.90 1.93
C THR A 30 -7.97 7.72 1.88
N GLY A 31 -7.91 7.00 0.75
CA GLY A 31 -6.95 5.92 0.53
C GLY A 31 -5.50 6.41 0.62
N LEU A 32 -5.18 7.56 0.04
CA LEU A 32 -3.86 8.18 0.14
C LEU A 32 -3.47 8.48 1.60
N GLN A 33 -4.41 8.97 2.41
CA GLN A 33 -4.14 9.24 3.83
C GLN A 33 -3.80 7.97 4.60
N LEU A 34 -4.53 6.88 4.36
CA LEU A 34 -4.26 5.58 4.99
C LEU A 34 -2.92 5.01 4.51
N LEU A 35 -2.62 5.08 3.20
CA LEU A 35 -1.33 4.65 2.66
C LEU A 35 -0.16 5.42 3.27
N ARG A 36 -0.23 6.75 3.40
CA ARG A 36 0.84 7.54 4.05
C ARG A 36 1.05 7.19 5.52
N ARG A 37 0.01 6.74 6.22
CA ARG A 37 0.11 6.29 7.61
C ARG A 37 0.76 4.91 7.70
N TYR A 38 0.51 4.05 6.72
CA TYR A 38 1.01 2.68 6.67
C TYR A 38 2.42 2.58 6.06
N ASP A 39 2.74 3.39 5.05
CA ASP A 39 3.97 3.28 4.28
C ASP A 39 5.21 3.61 5.11
N ASN A 40 6.30 2.87 4.86
CA ASN A 40 7.60 3.02 5.54
C ASN A 40 7.55 2.99 7.08
N LYS A 41 6.58 2.27 7.66
CA LYS A 41 6.50 2.03 9.12
C LYS A 41 7.19 0.72 9.51
N SER A 42 7.53 0.62 10.79
CA SER A 42 8.01 -0.64 11.36
C SER A 42 6.86 -1.64 11.51
N GLU A 43 7.20 -2.93 11.60
CA GLU A 43 6.22 -4.01 11.77
C GLU A 43 5.30 -3.78 12.97
N SER A 44 5.83 -3.30 14.10
CA SER A 44 5.05 -3.00 15.30
C SER A 44 4.07 -1.84 15.08
N GLN A 45 4.43 -0.86 14.27
CA GLN A 45 3.54 0.24 13.90
C GLN A 45 2.46 -0.22 12.93
N HIS A 46 2.79 -1.12 11.98
CA HIS A 46 1.77 -1.75 11.13
C HIS A 46 0.77 -2.54 11.96
N ALA A 47 1.24 -3.36 12.90
CA ALA A 47 0.37 -4.14 13.79
C ALA A 47 -0.62 -3.24 14.54
N ALA A 48 -0.14 -2.15 15.15
CA ALA A 48 -1.00 -1.21 15.87
C ALA A 48 -2.07 -0.55 14.96
N LEU A 49 -1.72 -0.19 13.72
CA LEU A 49 -2.69 0.37 12.77
C LEU A 49 -3.75 -0.64 12.33
N LEU A 50 -3.35 -1.91 12.17
CA LEU A 50 -4.25 -3.00 11.78
C LEU A 50 -5.18 -3.42 12.93
N ASP A 51 -4.70 -3.34 14.17
CA ASP A 51 -5.54 -3.56 15.36
C ASP A 51 -6.57 -2.44 15.55
N ASP A 52 -6.22 -1.19 15.23
CA ASP A 52 -7.11 -0.01 15.37
C ASP A 52 -8.18 0.05 14.26
N ASP A 53 -7.79 -0.10 12.99
CA ASP A 53 -8.72 0.02 11.85
C ASP A 53 -8.33 -0.86 10.64
N GLY A 54 -7.98 -2.12 10.91
CA GLY A 54 -7.59 -3.10 9.89
C GLY A 54 -8.51 -3.18 8.66
N PRO A 55 -9.85 -3.20 8.80
CA PRO A 55 -10.76 -3.23 7.65
C PRO A 55 -10.57 -2.06 6.68
N ALA A 56 -10.29 -0.86 7.17
CA ALA A 56 -10.05 0.30 6.30
C ALA A 56 -8.76 0.14 5.50
N TYR A 57 -7.66 -0.29 6.12
CA TYR A 57 -6.39 -0.53 5.44
C TYR A 57 -6.50 -1.64 4.39
N VAL A 58 -7.08 -2.79 4.75
CA VAL A 58 -7.29 -3.92 3.83
C VAL A 58 -8.17 -3.49 2.65
N GLY A 59 -9.24 -2.74 2.92
CA GLY A 59 -10.13 -2.20 1.89
C GLY A 59 -9.38 -1.34 0.87
N VAL A 60 -8.50 -0.44 1.34
CA VAL A 60 -7.66 0.38 0.46
C VAL A 60 -6.76 -0.51 -0.41
N PHE A 61 -6.01 -1.46 0.16
CA PHE A 61 -5.12 -2.32 -0.62
C PHE A 61 -5.85 -3.15 -1.68
N VAL A 62 -6.96 -3.80 -1.33
CA VAL A 62 -7.74 -4.61 -2.27
C VAL A 62 -8.33 -3.75 -3.39
N ASN A 63 -8.82 -2.55 -3.07
CA ASN A 63 -9.35 -1.63 -4.07
C ASN A 63 -8.27 -1.19 -5.07
N ILE A 64 -7.06 -0.88 -4.60
CA ILE A 64 -5.93 -0.50 -5.44
C ILE A 64 -5.56 -1.63 -6.39
N LEU A 65 -5.41 -2.85 -5.89
CA LEU A 65 -5.08 -4.01 -6.72
C LEU A 65 -6.13 -4.26 -7.80
N ARG A 66 -7.42 -4.14 -7.45
CA ARG A 66 -8.52 -4.25 -8.40
C ARG A 66 -8.45 -3.17 -9.48
N ASP A 67 -8.22 -1.92 -9.11
CA ASP A 67 -8.23 -0.80 -10.05
C ASP A 67 -6.99 -0.82 -10.97
N ILE A 68 -5.83 -1.21 -10.45
CA ILE A 68 -4.62 -1.48 -11.26
C ILE A 68 -4.86 -2.63 -12.23
N SER A 69 -5.47 -3.73 -11.76
CA SER A 69 -5.77 -4.90 -12.61
C SER A 69 -6.71 -4.55 -13.76
N ARG A 70 -7.73 -3.72 -13.51
CA ARG A 70 -8.68 -3.25 -14.53
C ARG A 70 -8.02 -2.35 -15.58
N LYS A 71 -7.05 -1.52 -15.18
CA LYS A 71 -6.36 -0.57 -16.09
C LYS A 71 -5.36 -1.24 -17.04
N LYS A 72 -4.94 -2.48 -16.75
CA LYS A 72 -4.01 -3.27 -17.58
C LYS A 72 -4.72 -4.21 -18.58
N ARG A 73 -6.05 -4.17 -18.68
CA ARG A 73 -6.82 -4.79 -19.76
C ARG A 73 -7.19 -3.75 -20.80
#